data_AF-A0A7W1IE12-F1
#
_entry.id   AF-A0A7W1IE12-F1
#
_cell.length_a   1.000
_cell.length_b   1.000
_cell.length_c   1.000
_cell.angle_alpha   90.00
_cell.angle_beta   90.00
_cell.angle_gamma   90.00
#
_symmetry.space_group_name_H-M   'P 1'
#
loop_
_entity.id
_entity.type
_entity.pdbx_description
1 polymer ?
#
loop_
_entity_poly.entity_id
_entity_poly.type
_entity_poly.pdbx_seq_one_letter_code
_entity_poly.pdbx_strand_id
1 'polypeptide(L)'
;MGAYPDGLVYSEARGAVFLEGGNGHGLVSAAGVSEAARRSAELLLDLGLDAESDPRVGRCDLTTDLGLEDGRDGQALLRAASYVDLPWLKAGTEGSRRTGLESVLWRSVNGRSVHLRLYDKGVESGLAAPGRWLRLERQIRWRKGREQRVSALASQDLGELFRRRYIEALSSVGELVVCNRDGALEELRRRQREGEIHPSKARRLAGLVVLGDDGLPRSTSYRWWAELRALGIALDLHANESNVVRLADYVDHAVRAWAA
;
A
#
# COMPACT_ATOMS: atom_id res chain seq x y z
N MET A 1 20.05 14.17 -1.97
CA MET A 1 19.86 15.63 -1.80
C MET A 1 19.32 16.21 -3.09
N GLY A 2 18.61 17.33 -3.01
CA GLY A 2 18.19 18.11 -4.17
C GLY A 2 18.16 19.60 -3.82
N ALA A 3 18.03 20.44 -4.85
CA ALA A 3 17.92 21.89 -4.69
C ALA A 3 16.77 22.42 -5.55
N TYR A 4 16.03 23.39 -5.01
CA TYR A 4 15.02 24.15 -5.74
C TYR A 4 15.65 25.36 -6.45
N PRO A 5 14.99 25.91 -7.50
CA PRO A 5 15.48 27.11 -8.19
C PRO A 5 15.65 28.35 -7.31
N ASP A 6 14.98 28.39 -6.15
CA ASP A 6 15.09 29.46 -5.15
C ASP A 6 16.28 29.28 -4.20
N GLY A 7 17.12 28.27 -4.42
CA GLY A 7 18.30 27.97 -3.60
C GLY A 7 18.03 27.10 -2.38
N LEU A 8 16.77 26.71 -2.13
CA LEU A 8 16.45 25.81 -1.01
C LEU A 8 16.99 24.40 -1.28
N VAL A 9 17.87 23.92 -0.41
CA VAL A 9 18.39 22.55 -0.43
C VAL A 9 17.54 21.64 0.47
N TYR A 10 17.31 20.41 0.03
CA TYR A 10 16.65 19.38 0.83
C TYR A 10 17.42 18.04 0.78
N SER A 11 17.30 17.28 1.87
CA SER A 11 17.72 15.88 1.96
C SER A 11 16.48 14.98 2.00
N GLU A 12 16.55 13.82 1.37
CA GLU A 12 15.52 12.78 1.49
C GLU A 12 16.27 11.45 1.66
N ALA A 13 16.01 10.77 2.78
CA ALA A 13 16.47 9.41 3.04
C ALA A 13 15.52 8.75 4.04
N ARG A 14 15.65 7.43 4.21
CA ARG A 14 15.02 6.72 5.33
C ARG A 14 15.65 7.21 6.63
N GLY A 15 14.86 7.32 7.70
CA GLY A 15 15.39 7.69 9.02
C GLY A 15 16.58 6.82 9.42
N ALA A 16 16.48 5.49 9.22
CA ALA A 16 17.53 4.54 9.54
C ALA A 16 18.83 4.82 8.76
N VAL A 17 18.76 5.38 7.56
CA VAL A 17 19.95 5.74 6.80
C VAL A 17 20.69 6.91 7.44
N PHE A 18 19.98 7.87 8.01
CA PHE A 18 20.60 8.97 8.77
C PHE A 18 21.23 8.50 10.08
N LEU A 19 20.70 7.43 10.68
CA LEU A 19 21.14 6.93 11.99
C LEU A 19 22.22 5.84 11.90
N GLU A 20 22.12 4.95 10.92
CA GLU A 20 22.89 3.72 10.79
C GLU A 20 23.76 3.69 9.52
N GLY A 21 23.60 4.68 8.63
CA GLY A 21 24.31 4.76 7.35
C GLY A 21 23.63 3.98 6.22
N GLY A 22 24.36 3.74 5.12
CA GLY A 22 23.80 3.24 3.85
C GLY A 22 23.05 1.90 3.91
N ASN A 23 23.26 1.12 4.96
CA ASN A 23 22.63 -0.20 5.17
C ASN A 23 21.41 -0.14 6.10
N GLY A 24 20.93 1.05 6.49
CA GLY A 24 19.75 1.20 7.35
C GLY A 24 18.45 0.82 6.63
N HIS A 25 17.95 -0.40 6.85
CA HIS A 25 16.65 -0.88 6.34
C HIS A 25 15.53 -0.89 7.39
N GLY A 26 15.88 -0.64 8.65
CA GLY A 26 14.96 -0.64 9.78
C GLY A 26 13.93 0.50 9.77
N LEU A 27 12.94 0.35 10.64
CA LEU A 27 12.00 1.41 10.99
C LEU A 27 12.58 2.26 12.11
N VAL A 28 12.20 3.53 12.13
CA VAL A 28 12.66 4.49 13.14
C VAL A 28 11.46 4.92 13.98
N SER A 29 11.65 4.94 15.30
CA SER A 29 10.64 5.42 16.25
C SER A 29 10.45 6.94 16.14
N ALA A 30 9.40 7.48 16.75
CA ALA A 30 9.17 8.92 16.81
C ALA A 30 10.38 9.70 17.36
N ALA A 31 11.02 9.18 18.41
CA ALA A 31 12.24 9.77 18.98
C ALA A 31 13.41 9.80 17.97
N GLY A 32 13.53 8.75 17.17
CA GLY A 32 14.56 8.68 16.13
C GLY A 32 14.31 9.63 14.96
N VAL A 33 13.10 10.18 14.77
CA VAL A 33 12.84 11.21 13.76
C VAL A 33 13.60 12.50 14.08
N SER A 34 13.56 12.95 15.33
CA SER A 34 14.30 14.14 15.78
C SER A 34 15.81 13.95 15.66
N GLU A 35 16.31 12.78 16.04
CA GLU A 35 17.73 12.45 15.88
C GLU A 35 18.14 12.37 14.40
N ALA A 36 17.32 11.76 13.54
CA ALA A 36 17.59 11.70 12.11
C ALA A 36 17.63 13.09 11.46
N ALA A 37 16.75 14.01 11.89
CA ALA A 37 16.78 15.40 11.44
C ALA A 37 18.06 16.12 11.89
N ARG A 38 18.49 15.93 13.13
CA ARG A 38 19.75 16.47 13.66
C ARG A 38 20.95 15.96 12.85
N ARG A 39 21.01 14.64 12.59
CA ARG A 39 22.04 14.03 11.74
C ARG A 39 22.01 14.57 10.32
N SER A 40 20.82 14.77 9.75
CA SER A 40 20.72 15.40 8.44
C SER A 40 21.24 16.83 8.42
N ALA A 41 21.04 17.61 9.49
CA ALA A 41 21.55 18.98 9.59
C ALA A 41 23.08 18.99 9.72
N GLU A 42 23.65 18.10 10.53
CA GLU A 42 25.11 17.90 10.62
C GLU A 42 25.73 17.60 9.25
N LEU A 43 25.13 16.67 8.49
CA LEU A 43 25.60 16.33 7.15
C LEU A 43 25.55 17.51 6.17
N LEU A 44 24.59 18.42 6.29
CA LEU A 44 24.53 19.61 5.45
C LEU A 44 25.62 20.63 5.85
N LEU A 45 25.83 20.82 7.15
CA LEU A 45 26.89 21.69 7.68
C LEU A 45 28.28 21.20 7.27
N ASP A 46 28.52 19.89 7.32
CA ASP A 46 29.78 19.26 6.88
C ASP A 46 30.05 19.49 5.38
N LEU A 47 29.00 19.70 4.58
CA LEU A 47 29.08 20.05 3.16
C LEU A 47 29.18 21.56 2.91
N GLY A 48 29.28 22.38 3.96
CA GLY A 48 29.35 23.83 3.88
C GLY A 48 28.00 24.50 3.54
N LEU A 49 26.89 23.81 3.80
CA LEU A 49 25.54 24.33 3.58
C LEU A 49 24.91 24.75 4.91
N ASP A 50 24.15 25.83 4.88
CA ASP A 50 23.35 26.24 6.03
C ASP A 50 22.24 25.21 6.31
N ALA A 51 22.00 24.93 7.59
CA ALA A 51 20.96 24.02 8.04
C ALA A 51 20.11 24.63 9.15
N GLU A 52 18.78 24.49 9.05
CA GLU A 52 17.89 24.80 10.16
C GLU A 52 18.03 23.75 11.27
N SER A 53 18.04 24.18 12.53
CA SER A 53 18.10 23.28 13.69
C SER A 53 16.82 22.47 13.92
N ASP A 54 15.68 22.93 13.40
CA ASP A 54 14.39 22.25 13.45
C ASP A 54 13.68 22.35 12.08
N PRO A 55 14.15 21.58 11.08
CA PRO A 55 13.71 21.75 9.69
C PRO A 55 12.23 21.38 9.52
N ARG A 56 11.67 21.80 8.39
CA ARG A 56 10.30 21.44 7.99
C ARG A 56 10.27 20.08 7.29
N VAL A 57 9.19 19.34 7.52
CA VAL A 57 8.94 18.04 6.91
C VAL A 57 7.98 18.20 5.73
N GLY A 58 8.50 18.06 4.51
CA GLY A 58 7.69 18.04 3.28
C GLY A 58 6.95 16.71 3.06
N ARG A 59 7.56 15.60 3.48
CA ARG A 59 7.03 14.23 3.33
C ARG A 59 7.39 13.37 4.54
N CYS A 60 6.45 12.54 4.97
CA CYS A 60 6.65 11.51 5.99
C CYS A 60 5.99 10.21 5.52
N ASP A 61 6.73 9.10 5.61
CA ASP A 61 6.23 7.76 5.28
C ASP A 61 6.12 6.97 6.59
N LEU A 62 4.88 6.72 7.03
CA LEU A 62 4.57 5.92 8.21
C LEU A 62 4.35 4.48 7.79
N THR A 63 5.01 3.52 8.44
CA THR A 63 5.08 2.14 7.96
C THR A 63 4.87 1.11 9.06
N THR A 64 4.29 -0.03 8.70
CA THR A 64 4.27 -1.24 9.53
C THR A 64 4.75 -2.42 8.71
N ASP A 65 5.62 -3.23 9.30
CA ASP A 65 6.08 -4.49 8.73
C ASP A 65 5.14 -5.64 9.09
N LEU A 66 4.83 -6.48 8.11
CA LEU A 66 4.03 -7.69 8.22
C LEU A 66 4.93 -8.88 7.90
N GLY A 67 5.23 -9.69 8.91
CA GLY A 67 5.91 -10.97 8.73
C GLY A 67 4.91 -12.10 8.50
N LEU A 68 5.14 -12.94 7.50
CA LEU A 68 4.29 -14.08 7.17
C LEU A 68 5.06 -15.41 7.20
N GLU A 69 4.41 -16.45 7.72
CA GLU A 69 4.98 -17.80 7.81
C GLU A 69 4.97 -18.56 6.48
N ASP A 70 4.15 -18.15 5.52
CA ASP A 70 4.18 -18.66 4.16
C ASP A 70 4.23 -17.48 3.18
N GLY A 71 5.13 -17.57 2.20
CA GLY A 71 5.23 -16.54 1.16
C GLY A 71 4.01 -16.52 0.24
N ARG A 72 3.31 -17.65 0.11
CA ARG A 72 2.07 -17.75 -0.68
C ARG A 72 0.97 -16.87 -0.09
N ASP A 73 0.86 -16.81 1.23
CA ASP A 73 -0.12 -15.96 1.92
C ASP A 73 0.15 -14.48 1.66
N GLY A 74 1.42 -14.07 1.68
CA GLY A 74 1.78 -12.68 1.40
C GLY A 74 1.55 -12.30 -0.07
N GLN A 75 1.84 -13.22 -0.99
CA GLN A 75 1.53 -13.02 -2.40
C GLN A 75 0.02 -12.97 -2.65
N ALA A 76 -0.77 -13.82 -1.98
CA ALA A 76 -2.23 -13.75 -2.01
C ALA A 76 -2.73 -12.42 -1.43
N LEU A 77 -2.12 -11.91 -0.36
CA LEU A 77 -2.44 -10.61 0.24
C LEU A 77 -2.18 -9.45 -0.73
N LEU A 78 -1.00 -9.42 -1.38
CA LEU A 78 -0.68 -8.42 -2.41
C LEU A 78 -1.67 -8.50 -3.58
N ARG A 79 -1.98 -9.71 -4.05
CA ARG A 79 -2.97 -9.91 -5.11
C ARG A 79 -4.32 -9.37 -4.68
N ALA A 80 -4.84 -9.77 -3.53
CA ALA A 80 -6.13 -9.28 -3.00
C ALA A 80 -6.16 -7.74 -2.93
N ALA A 81 -5.12 -7.14 -2.35
CA ALA A 81 -4.99 -5.69 -2.23
C ALA A 81 -5.02 -4.97 -3.59
N SER A 82 -4.49 -5.59 -4.66
CA SER A 82 -4.49 -5.00 -6.00
C SER A 82 -5.89 -4.83 -6.62
N TYR A 83 -6.90 -5.53 -6.09
CA TYR A 83 -8.31 -5.39 -6.50
C TYR A 83 -9.11 -4.45 -5.59
N VAL A 84 -8.47 -3.79 -4.62
CA VAL A 84 -9.17 -2.89 -3.70
C VAL A 84 -9.01 -1.45 -4.18
N ASP A 85 -10.06 -0.92 -4.79
CA ASP A 85 -10.19 0.54 -4.98
C ASP A 85 -10.75 1.17 -3.70
N LEU A 86 -10.23 2.34 -3.31
CA LEU A 86 -10.74 3.12 -2.19
C LEU A 86 -11.53 4.33 -2.72
N PRO A 87 -12.44 4.93 -1.95
CA PRO A 87 -13.32 6.00 -2.45
C PRO A 87 -12.60 7.17 -3.15
N TRP A 88 -11.34 7.45 -2.77
CA TRP A 88 -10.53 8.55 -3.31
C TRP A 88 -9.27 8.08 -4.03
N LEU A 89 -8.98 6.78 -3.98
CA LEU A 89 -7.72 6.21 -4.46
C LEU A 89 -7.97 4.99 -5.34
N LYS A 90 -7.20 4.87 -6.42
CA LYS A 90 -7.22 3.70 -7.29
C LYS A 90 -6.00 2.83 -7.02
N ALA A 91 -6.20 1.52 -6.95
CA ALA A 91 -5.08 0.58 -6.88
C ALA A 91 -4.31 0.56 -8.22
N GLY A 92 -2.99 0.51 -8.11
CA GLY A 92 -2.07 0.20 -9.20
C GLY A 92 -1.05 -0.81 -8.72
N THR A 93 -0.41 -1.48 -9.68
CA THR A 93 0.53 -2.56 -9.40
C THR A 93 1.88 -2.29 -10.04
N GLU A 94 2.93 -2.72 -9.36
CA GLU A 94 4.31 -2.74 -9.87
C GLU A 94 4.93 -4.11 -9.55
N GLY A 95 5.86 -4.54 -10.40
CA GLY A 95 6.50 -5.84 -10.26
C GLY A 95 7.37 -6.21 -11.46
N SER A 96 8.08 -7.33 -11.34
CA SER A 96 8.98 -7.82 -12.38
C SER A 96 8.45 -9.09 -13.03
N ARG A 97 8.93 -9.40 -14.24
CA ARG A 97 8.63 -10.69 -14.90
C ARG A 97 9.10 -11.90 -14.08
N ARG A 98 10.11 -11.73 -13.22
CA ARG A 98 10.76 -12.83 -12.48
C ARG A 98 10.02 -13.20 -11.21
N THR A 99 9.49 -12.20 -10.51
CA THR A 99 8.94 -12.30 -9.16
C THR A 99 7.43 -12.09 -9.13
N GLY A 100 6.84 -11.56 -10.21
CA GLY A 100 5.42 -11.29 -10.29
C GLY A 100 5.06 -9.94 -9.66
N LEU A 101 3.96 -9.91 -8.92
CA LEU A 101 3.47 -8.72 -8.23
C LEU A 101 4.34 -8.43 -6.99
N GLU A 102 5.00 -7.28 -6.96
CA GLU A 102 5.88 -6.90 -5.84
C GLU A 102 5.30 -5.75 -5.02
N SER A 103 4.46 -4.91 -5.63
CA SER A 103 3.93 -3.71 -4.98
C SER A 103 2.51 -3.41 -5.45
N VAL A 104 1.66 -3.07 -4.49
CA VAL A 104 0.38 -2.40 -4.69
C VAL A 104 0.49 -0.99 -4.17
N LEU A 105 -0.03 -0.05 -4.94
CA LEU A 105 0.02 1.37 -4.62
C LEU A 105 -1.36 1.99 -4.82
N TRP A 106 -1.77 2.85 -3.90
CA TRP A 106 -3.04 3.56 -4.00
C TRP A 106 -2.77 5.02 -4.34
N ARG A 107 -3.14 5.39 -5.57
CA ARG A 107 -2.93 6.73 -6.15
C ARG A 107 -4.22 7.52 -6.16
N SER A 108 -4.15 8.84 -6.01
CA SER A 108 -5.32 9.71 -6.21
C SER A 108 -5.97 9.46 -7.56
N VAL A 109 -7.31 9.35 -7.60
CA VAL A 109 -8.05 9.19 -8.86
C VAL A 109 -7.75 10.35 -9.83
N ASN A 110 -7.62 11.57 -9.29
CA ASN A 110 -7.36 12.80 -10.05
C ASN A 110 -5.89 13.26 -9.97
N GLY A 111 -4.93 12.34 -10.03
CA GLY A 111 -3.50 12.71 -9.99
C GLY A 111 -2.55 11.52 -9.99
N ARG A 112 -1.26 11.80 -9.78
CA ARG A 112 -0.20 10.76 -9.70
C ARG A 112 0.31 10.52 -8.28
N SER A 113 -0.23 11.23 -7.30
CA SER A 113 0.21 11.13 -5.91
C SER A 113 -0.16 9.77 -5.32
N VAL A 114 0.84 9.01 -4.92
CA VAL A 114 0.71 7.82 -4.08
C VAL A 114 0.45 8.25 -2.63
N HIS A 115 -0.49 7.58 -1.97
CA HIS A 115 -0.84 7.81 -0.56
C HIS A 115 -0.66 6.58 0.30
N LEU A 116 -0.80 5.39 -0.28
CA LEU A 116 -0.53 4.13 0.39
C LEU A 116 0.30 3.21 -0.51
N ARG A 117 1.11 2.35 0.10
CA ARG A 117 1.79 1.24 -0.56
C ARG A 117 1.68 -0.01 0.30
N LEU A 118 1.46 -1.15 -0.34
CA LEU A 118 1.69 -2.47 0.26
C LEU A 118 2.66 -3.18 -0.66
N TYR A 119 3.85 -3.50 -0.18
CA TYR A 119 4.89 -4.07 -1.02
C TYR A 119 5.72 -5.13 -0.31
N ASP A 120 6.34 -5.99 -1.11
CA ASP A 120 7.26 -7.01 -0.64
C ASP A 120 8.61 -6.41 -0.27
N LYS A 121 8.77 -6.10 1.02
CA LYS A 121 9.99 -5.52 1.57
C LYS A 121 11.14 -6.53 1.58
N GLY A 122 10.82 -7.82 1.71
CA GLY A 122 11.78 -8.91 1.59
C GLY A 122 12.46 -8.92 0.23
N VAL A 123 11.67 -8.81 -0.84
CA VAL A 123 12.18 -8.74 -2.22
C VAL A 123 12.89 -7.42 -2.49
N GLU A 124 12.32 -6.27 -2.08
CA GLU A 124 12.95 -4.96 -2.29
C GLU A 124 14.33 -4.84 -1.64
N SER A 125 14.50 -5.44 -0.45
CA SER A 125 15.77 -5.43 0.28
C SER A 125 16.69 -6.60 -0.04
N GLY A 126 16.18 -7.67 -0.67
CA GLY A 126 16.91 -8.92 -0.89
C GLY A 126 17.15 -9.74 0.39
N LEU A 127 16.40 -9.48 1.46
CA LEU A 127 16.61 -10.05 2.79
C LEU A 127 15.64 -11.19 3.14
N ALA A 128 14.54 -11.35 2.41
CA ALA A 128 13.59 -12.44 2.64
C ALA A 128 13.03 -13.00 1.33
N ALA A 129 12.53 -14.23 1.37
CA ALA A 129 11.87 -14.83 0.23
C ALA A 129 10.56 -14.10 -0.12
N PRO A 130 10.10 -14.14 -1.39
CA PRO A 130 8.87 -13.46 -1.79
C PRO A 130 7.65 -13.80 -0.92
N GLY A 131 6.91 -12.78 -0.53
CA GLY A 131 5.70 -12.80 0.29
C GLY A 131 5.93 -13.00 1.79
N ARG A 132 7.18 -13.22 2.24
CA ARG A 132 7.47 -13.45 3.67
C ARG A 132 7.51 -12.19 4.51
N TRP A 133 7.81 -11.06 3.88
CA TRP A 133 7.93 -9.78 4.54
C TRP A 133 7.32 -8.70 3.68
N LEU A 134 6.12 -8.27 4.06
CA LEU A 134 5.43 -7.17 3.43
C LEU A 134 5.53 -5.91 4.29
N ARG A 135 5.44 -4.74 3.66
CA ARG A 135 5.36 -3.46 4.35
C ARG A 135 4.14 -2.70 3.90
N LEU A 136 3.27 -2.35 4.85
CA LEU A 136 2.18 -1.42 4.65
C LEU A 136 2.69 -0.02 4.98
N GLU A 137 2.57 0.89 4.03
CA GLU A 137 3.05 2.26 4.14
C GLU A 137 1.93 3.26 3.87
N ARG A 138 1.89 4.31 4.68
CA ARG A 138 1.13 5.53 4.44
C ARG A 138 2.05 6.71 4.22
N GLN A 139 1.95 7.28 3.03
CA GLN A 139 2.72 8.42 2.60
C GLN A 139 1.93 9.72 2.83
N ILE A 140 2.50 10.62 3.65
CA ILE A 140 1.97 11.95 3.92
C ILE A 140 2.85 12.96 3.18
N ARG A 141 2.21 13.82 2.38
CA ARG A 141 2.86 14.96 1.73
C ARG A 141 2.13 16.23 2.12
N TRP A 142 2.83 17.15 2.77
CA TRP A 142 2.29 18.46 3.09
C TRP A 142 2.50 19.42 1.92
N ARG A 143 1.58 20.37 1.75
CA ARG A 143 1.83 21.53 0.88
C ARG A 143 2.82 22.45 1.62
N LYS A 144 3.71 23.16 0.92
CA LYS A 144 4.75 24.05 1.49
C LYS A 144 4.27 24.88 2.69
N GLY A 145 3.13 25.57 2.58
CA GLY A 145 2.56 26.38 3.68
C GLY A 145 1.93 25.61 4.86
N ARG A 146 1.92 24.28 4.83
CA ARG A 146 1.38 23.38 5.87
C ARG A 146 2.42 22.39 6.39
N GLU A 147 3.66 22.49 5.94
CA GLU A 147 4.75 21.66 6.45
C GLU A 147 4.97 21.95 7.93
N GLN A 148 5.13 20.88 8.70
CA GLN A 148 5.35 20.95 10.13
C GLN A 148 6.85 20.89 10.42
N ARG A 149 7.27 21.53 11.51
CA ARG A 149 8.63 21.34 12.03
C ARG A 149 8.78 19.92 12.56
N VAL A 150 10.00 19.37 12.52
CA VAL A 150 10.30 18.02 13.01
C VAL A 150 9.88 17.87 14.46
N SER A 151 10.18 18.85 15.32
CA SER A 151 9.79 18.84 16.74
C SER A 151 8.27 18.69 16.94
N ALA A 152 7.48 19.38 16.12
CA ALA A 152 6.02 19.34 16.15
C ALA A 152 5.44 18.05 15.54
N LEU A 153 6.13 17.44 14.58
CA LEU A 153 5.73 16.13 14.05
C LEU A 153 6.02 15.02 15.06
N ALA A 154 7.20 15.04 15.69
CA ALA A 154 7.62 14.03 16.66
C ALA A 154 6.77 14.02 17.95
N SER A 155 6.12 15.13 18.28
CA SER A 155 5.20 15.23 19.43
C SER A 155 3.76 14.84 19.12
N GLN A 156 3.43 14.54 17.86
CA GLN A 156 2.11 14.04 17.49
C GLN A 156 1.97 12.55 17.77
N ASP A 157 0.72 12.11 17.92
CA ASP A 157 0.37 10.70 17.86
C ASP A 157 0.52 10.19 16.41
N LEU A 158 1.68 9.60 16.11
CA LEU A 158 1.99 9.04 14.79
C LEU A 158 1.12 7.84 14.46
N GLY A 159 0.63 7.09 15.46
CA GLY A 159 -0.29 5.97 15.26
C GLY A 159 -1.65 6.46 14.80
N GLU A 160 -2.17 7.52 15.42
CA GLU A 160 -3.39 8.18 14.97
C GLU A 160 -3.21 8.80 13.59
N LEU A 161 -2.06 9.43 13.32
CA LEU A 161 -1.73 9.88 11.96
C LEU A 161 -1.77 8.72 10.98
N PHE A 162 -1.16 7.58 11.28
CA PHE A 162 -1.15 6.38 10.43
C PHE A 162 -2.57 5.89 10.13
N ARG A 163 -3.42 5.71 11.15
CA ARG A 163 -4.76 5.11 11.06
C ARG A 163 -5.77 5.88 10.22
N ARG A 164 -5.65 7.21 10.13
CA ARG A 164 -6.65 8.06 9.45
C ARG A 164 -7.15 7.52 8.11
N ARG A 165 -8.41 7.79 7.78
CA ARG A 165 -9.15 7.68 6.50
C ARG A 165 -8.75 6.61 5.49
N TYR A 166 -7.50 6.54 5.04
CA TYR A 166 -7.04 5.56 4.06
C TYR A 166 -6.80 4.19 4.68
N ILE A 167 -6.21 4.15 5.88
CA ILE A 167 -6.02 2.90 6.62
C ILE A 167 -7.38 2.42 7.14
N GLU A 168 -8.19 3.30 7.74
CA GLU A 168 -9.60 3.01 8.08
C GLU A 168 -10.41 2.42 6.91
N ALA A 169 -10.28 3.00 5.71
CA ALA A 169 -10.99 2.47 4.54
C ALA A 169 -10.49 1.07 4.14
N LEU A 170 -9.19 0.77 4.29
CA LEU A 170 -8.66 -0.58 4.08
C LEU A 170 -9.15 -1.57 5.15
N SER A 171 -9.22 -1.17 6.41
CA SER A 171 -9.79 -1.97 7.49
C SER A 171 -11.28 -2.28 7.30
N SER A 172 -12.01 -1.45 6.54
CA SER A 172 -13.42 -1.72 6.21
C SER A 172 -13.63 -2.66 5.02
N VAL A 173 -12.56 -3.11 4.36
CA VAL A 173 -12.66 -4.01 3.21
C VAL A 173 -13.11 -5.37 3.71
N GLY A 174 -14.22 -5.86 3.15
CA GLY A 174 -14.74 -7.18 3.45
C GLY A 174 -13.79 -8.30 3.02
N GLU A 175 -14.23 -9.54 3.22
CA GLU A 175 -13.50 -10.71 2.78
C GLU A 175 -13.30 -10.70 1.25
N LEU A 176 -12.06 -10.94 0.82
CA LEU A 176 -11.67 -11.03 -0.58
C LEU A 176 -11.35 -12.47 -0.93
N VAL A 177 -11.84 -12.96 -2.06
CA VAL A 177 -11.52 -14.28 -2.59
C VAL A 177 -10.59 -14.08 -3.79
N VAL A 178 -9.31 -14.40 -3.60
CA VAL A 178 -8.33 -14.45 -4.69
C VAL A 178 -8.43 -15.81 -5.34
N CYS A 179 -8.84 -15.86 -6.60
CA CYS A 179 -9.09 -17.13 -7.26
C CYS A 179 -8.80 -17.08 -8.75
N ASN A 180 -8.60 -18.27 -9.32
CA ASN A 180 -8.55 -18.45 -10.76
C ASN A 180 -9.96 -18.43 -11.36
N ARG A 181 -10.04 -18.69 -12.67
CA ARG A 181 -11.30 -18.69 -13.41
C ARG A 181 -12.34 -19.63 -12.79
N ASP A 182 -11.95 -20.86 -12.47
CA ASP A 182 -12.89 -21.87 -11.95
C ASP A 182 -13.36 -21.50 -10.55
N GLY A 183 -12.45 -21.05 -9.69
CA GLY A 183 -12.78 -20.55 -8.36
C GLY A 183 -13.71 -19.34 -8.38
N ALA A 184 -13.53 -18.40 -9.32
CA ALA A 184 -14.42 -17.26 -9.49
C ALA A 184 -15.83 -17.69 -9.92
N LEU A 185 -15.93 -18.70 -10.80
CA LEU A 185 -17.23 -19.25 -11.22
C LEU A 185 -17.92 -20.00 -10.06
N GLU A 186 -17.17 -20.73 -9.25
CA GLU A 186 -17.69 -21.39 -8.05
C GLU A 186 -18.21 -20.37 -7.04
N GLU A 187 -17.45 -19.31 -6.77
CA GLU A 187 -17.84 -18.24 -5.87
C GLU A 187 -19.09 -17.50 -6.35
N LEU A 188 -19.19 -17.20 -7.65
CA LEU A 188 -20.41 -16.63 -8.24
C LEU A 188 -21.62 -17.56 -8.09
N ARG A 189 -21.45 -18.89 -8.26
CA ARG A 189 -22.52 -19.87 -8.05
C ARG A 189 -22.91 -19.98 -6.59
N ARG A 190 -21.95 -19.94 -5.66
CA ARG A 190 -22.19 -19.95 -4.21
C ARG A 190 -23.07 -18.76 -3.82
N ARG A 191 -22.65 -17.54 -4.15
CA ARG A 191 -23.40 -16.30 -3.88
C ARG A 191 -24.78 -16.28 -4.52
N GLN A 192 -24.93 -16.83 -5.71
CA GLN A 192 -26.24 -16.99 -6.35
C GLN A 192 -27.14 -17.96 -5.56
N ARG A 193 -26.63 -19.12 -5.13
CA ARG A 193 -27.40 -20.12 -4.36
C ARG A 193 -27.84 -19.57 -3.01
N GLU A 194 -27.00 -18.75 -2.39
CA GLU A 194 -27.29 -18.09 -1.11
C GLU A 194 -28.19 -16.85 -1.24
N GLY A 195 -28.52 -16.44 -2.46
CA GLY A 195 -29.41 -15.30 -2.72
C GLY A 195 -28.74 -13.92 -2.57
N GLU A 196 -27.41 -13.86 -2.40
CA GLU A 196 -26.66 -12.60 -2.32
C GLU A 196 -26.67 -11.83 -3.65
N ILE A 197 -26.76 -12.56 -4.77
CA ILE A 197 -26.84 -11.97 -6.11
C ILE A 197 -27.93 -12.64 -6.97
N HIS A 198 -28.57 -11.82 -7.80
CA HIS A 198 -29.58 -12.32 -8.74
C HIS A 198 -28.96 -13.22 -9.83
N PRO A 199 -29.65 -14.28 -10.31
CA PRO A 199 -29.13 -15.19 -11.34
C PRO A 199 -28.66 -14.50 -12.64
N SER A 200 -29.32 -13.42 -13.06
CA SER A 200 -28.89 -12.65 -14.25
C SER A 200 -27.55 -11.96 -14.04
N LYS A 201 -27.28 -11.44 -12.83
CA LYS A 201 -25.99 -10.83 -12.47
C LYS A 201 -24.89 -11.88 -12.47
N ALA A 202 -25.15 -13.05 -11.86
CA ALA A 202 -24.20 -14.17 -11.82
C ALA A 202 -23.80 -14.65 -13.23
N ARG A 203 -24.78 -14.91 -14.11
CA ARG A 203 -24.51 -15.33 -15.50
C ARG A 203 -23.71 -14.31 -16.29
N ARG A 204 -24.03 -13.02 -16.15
CA ARG A 204 -23.32 -11.93 -16.82
C ARG A 204 -21.86 -11.82 -16.35
N LEU A 205 -21.62 -11.88 -15.04
CA LEU A 205 -20.26 -11.84 -14.48
C LEU A 205 -19.47 -13.12 -14.80
N ALA A 206 -20.13 -14.28 -14.85
CA ALA A 206 -19.51 -15.52 -15.34
C ALA A 206 -19.08 -15.38 -16.80
N GLY A 207 -19.89 -14.74 -17.64
CA GLY A 207 -19.50 -14.39 -19.01
C GLY A 207 -18.23 -13.55 -19.07
N LEU A 208 -18.12 -12.50 -18.24
CA LEU A 208 -16.90 -11.70 -18.10
C LEU A 208 -15.69 -12.54 -17.68
N VAL A 209 -15.85 -13.44 -16.70
CA VAL A 209 -14.77 -14.30 -16.17
C VAL A 209 -14.26 -15.30 -17.23
N VAL A 210 -15.14 -15.83 -18.06
CA VAL A 210 -14.80 -16.83 -19.08
C VAL A 210 -14.25 -16.17 -20.35
N LEU A 211 -14.97 -15.17 -20.88
CA LEU A 211 -14.69 -14.55 -22.18
C LEU A 211 -13.79 -13.32 -22.09
N GLY A 212 -13.53 -12.81 -20.88
CA GLY A 212 -12.85 -11.53 -20.70
C GLY A 212 -13.77 -10.36 -21.09
N ASP A 213 -13.15 -9.26 -21.51
CA ASP A 213 -13.85 -8.06 -21.97
C ASP A 213 -13.93 -7.91 -23.50
N ASP A 214 -13.62 -8.98 -24.22
CA ASP A 214 -13.68 -8.99 -25.68
C ASP A 214 -15.11 -8.66 -26.19
N GLY A 215 -15.18 -7.78 -27.18
CA GLY A 215 -16.45 -7.27 -27.73
C GLY A 215 -17.26 -6.35 -26.82
N LEU A 216 -16.84 -6.07 -25.57
CA LEU A 216 -17.55 -5.14 -24.69
C LEU A 216 -17.11 -3.68 -24.90
N PRO A 217 -18.06 -2.72 -24.90
CA PRO A 217 -17.69 -1.31 -24.76
C PRO A 217 -16.88 -1.10 -23.49
N ARG A 218 -15.84 -0.27 -23.56
CA ARG A 218 -14.90 -0.01 -22.45
C ARG A 218 -15.60 0.38 -21.14
N SER A 219 -16.66 1.20 -21.21
CA SER A 219 -17.46 1.59 -20.05
C SER A 219 -18.20 0.39 -19.41
N THR A 220 -18.72 -0.51 -20.24
CA THR A 220 -19.38 -1.75 -19.80
C THR A 220 -18.38 -2.69 -19.14
N SER A 221 -17.20 -2.90 -19.77
CA SER A 221 -16.10 -3.69 -19.20
C SER A 221 -15.72 -3.18 -17.81
N TYR A 222 -15.43 -1.88 -17.67
CA TYR A 222 -15.07 -1.29 -16.37
C TYR A 222 -16.15 -1.46 -15.32
N ARG A 223 -17.42 -1.26 -15.68
CA ARG A 223 -18.54 -1.44 -14.76
C ARG A 223 -18.62 -2.89 -14.28
N TRP A 224 -18.54 -3.87 -15.19
CA TRP A 224 -18.66 -5.27 -14.80
C TRP A 224 -17.47 -5.75 -13.95
N TRP A 225 -16.26 -5.29 -14.26
CA TRP A 225 -15.10 -5.51 -13.40
C TRP A 225 -15.24 -4.89 -12.02
N ALA A 226 -15.76 -3.66 -11.94
CA ALA A 226 -16.04 -3.02 -10.65
C ALA A 226 -17.11 -3.78 -9.86
N GLU A 227 -18.14 -4.30 -10.53
CA GLU A 227 -19.16 -5.14 -9.89
C GLU A 227 -18.59 -6.47 -9.38
N LEU A 228 -17.66 -7.10 -10.10
CA LEU A 228 -16.97 -8.31 -9.65
C LEU A 228 -16.11 -8.02 -8.40
N ARG A 229 -15.35 -6.93 -8.41
CA ARG A 229 -14.56 -6.48 -7.25
C ARG A 229 -15.43 -6.12 -6.04
N ALA A 230 -16.60 -5.53 -6.27
CA ALA A 230 -17.56 -5.23 -5.20
C ALA A 230 -18.15 -6.49 -4.53
N LEU A 231 -18.08 -7.65 -5.19
CA LEU A 231 -18.39 -8.95 -4.57
C LEU A 231 -17.20 -9.56 -3.82
N GLY A 232 -16.07 -8.85 -3.71
CA GLY A 232 -14.84 -9.36 -3.12
C GLY A 232 -14.11 -10.39 -3.99
N ILE A 233 -14.46 -10.55 -5.27
CA ILE A 233 -13.81 -11.54 -6.14
C ILE A 233 -12.61 -10.90 -6.85
N ALA A 234 -11.42 -11.36 -6.49
CA ALA A 234 -10.13 -10.95 -7.05
C ALA A 234 -9.64 -12.02 -8.04
N LEU A 235 -10.03 -11.89 -9.32
CA LEU A 235 -9.70 -12.87 -10.36
C LEU A 235 -8.22 -12.78 -10.78
N ASP A 236 -7.41 -13.73 -10.34
CA ASP A 236 -6.03 -13.94 -10.76
C ASP A 236 -5.94 -15.20 -11.64
N LEU A 237 -5.74 -15.01 -12.96
CA LEU A 237 -5.65 -16.11 -13.92
C LEU A 237 -4.43 -17.02 -13.70
N HIS A 238 -3.48 -16.59 -12.87
CA HIS A 238 -2.29 -17.36 -12.51
C HIS A 238 -2.39 -18.02 -11.14
N ALA A 239 -3.50 -17.84 -10.41
CA ALA A 239 -3.70 -18.53 -9.15
C ALA A 239 -3.88 -20.03 -9.38
N ASN A 240 -3.18 -20.85 -8.60
CA ASN A 240 -3.36 -22.31 -8.64
C ASN A 240 -4.61 -22.75 -7.88
N GLU A 241 -4.99 -22.01 -6.84
CA GLU A 241 -6.08 -22.31 -5.93
C GLU A 241 -6.82 -21.05 -5.48
N SER A 242 -8.04 -21.22 -4.97
CA SER A 242 -8.82 -20.13 -4.39
C SER A 242 -8.38 -19.89 -2.95
N ASN A 243 -7.93 -18.67 -2.65
CA ASN A 243 -7.51 -18.24 -1.34
C ASN A 243 -8.44 -17.14 -0.82
N VAL A 244 -8.99 -17.36 0.37
CA VAL A 244 -9.76 -16.37 1.08
C VAL A 244 -8.79 -15.48 1.86
N VAL A 245 -8.79 -14.19 1.54
CA VAL A 245 -7.91 -13.18 2.14
C VAL A 245 -8.75 -12.14 2.86
N ARG A 246 -8.51 -11.99 4.15
CA ARG A 246 -9.11 -10.93 4.99
C ARG A 246 -8.14 -9.78 5.14
N LEU A 247 -8.09 -8.91 4.14
CA LEU A 247 -7.17 -7.75 4.13
C LEU A 247 -7.32 -6.91 5.41
N ALA A 248 -8.56 -6.71 5.88
CA ALA A 248 -8.84 -5.99 7.11
C ALA A 248 -8.09 -6.55 8.33
N ASP A 249 -7.98 -7.87 8.48
CA ASP A 249 -7.30 -8.50 9.62
C ASP A 249 -5.81 -8.11 9.67
N TYR A 250 -5.14 -8.06 8.51
CA TYR A 250 -3.75 -7.63 8.38
C TYR A 250 -3.58 -6.13 8.63
N VAL A 251 -4.52 -5.30 8.14
CA VAL A 251 -4.49 -3.86 8.38
C VAL A 251 -4.74 -3.55 9.85
N ASP A 252 -5.68 -4.24 10.51
CA ASP A 252 -5.96 -4.08 11.92
C ASP A 252 -4.79 -4.55 12.79
N HIS A 253 -4.12 -5.63 12.40
CA HIS A 253 -2.86 -6.02 13.02
C HIS A 253 -1.80 -4.92 12.87
N ALA A 254 -1.67 -4.35 11.67
CA ALA A 254 -0.74 -3.26 11.43
C ALA A 254 -1.05 -2.01 12.27
N VAL A 255 -2.33 -1.67 12.45
CA VAL A 255 -2.78 -0.55 13.30
C VAL A 255 -2.50 -0.83 14.77
N ARG A 256 -2.74 -2.05 15.27
CA ARG A 256 -2.44 -2.43 16.66
C ARG A 256 -0.96 -2.30 16.99
N ALA A 257 -0.07 -2.55 16.03
CA ALA A 257 1.37 -2.39 16.23
C ALA A 257 1.80 -0.93 16.50
N TRP A 258 0.96 0.07 16.17
CA TRP A 258 1.22 1.47 16.52
C TRP A 258 0.68 1.87 17.91
N ALA A 259 -0.16 1.04 18.52
CA ALA A 259 -0.72 1.29 19.84
C ALA A 259 0.08 0.66 20.99
N ALA A 260 1.08 -0.17 20.66
CA ALA A 260 1.98 -0.85 21.59
C ALA A 260 3.27 -0.06 21.80
#